data_AF-A0A514XH83-F1
#
_entry.id   AF-A0A514XH83-F1
#
_cell.length_a   1.000
_cell.length_b   1.000
_cell.length_c   1.000
_cell.angle_alpha   90.00
_cell.angle_beta   90.00
_cell.angle_gamma   90.00
#
_symmetry.space_group_name_H-M   'P 1'
#
loop_
_entity.id
_entity.type
_entity.pdbx_description
1 polymer ?
#
loop_
_entity_poly.entity_id
_entity_poly.type
_entity_poly.pdbx_seq_one_letter_code
_entity_poly.pdbx_strand_id
1 'polypeptide(L)'
;MGSSKVVQKILWAVGAVITVIAFNNCGEGFTMTNLSSVSGGSTEFSTAGGESCEEAIVKVYAATFHPFLNQTCGGCHVSGGIGLGVFGSPDLVPSYAAFSSVGAAKISSQAVNGSHKPPYTGPQNQARITEINSYWGAAQDKYAQCLVDTGQAQVSAKVKSAALKVPANLATTFVTMTWDLAGATPSAPLTATIDIRRAVIGGVTQGYEFRNPTLRLKNVSSGSYQVNTVNLYVNMAKAVEATTYQNVSAVISTTTATNLSAGTANAIVVMTPNANDVIALEYETLKSTTATAPTPTPTATATATATPTNVTYSQLIAAGGVFANSCVSCHSSSNARGGLDLTKYASAKTAAANIQARMNNSNNPMPTSGILSEAQRTMVDVWVANGAPQ
;
A
#
# COMPACT_ATOMS: atom_id res chain seq x y z
N MET A 1 59.16 33.92 -0.16
CA MET A 1 57.77 33.68 0.32
C MET A 1 56.82 34.22 -0.75
N GLY A 2 56.02 33.38 -1.42
CA GLY A 2 55.11 33.88 -2.47
C GLY A 2 54.39 32.88 -3.38
N SER A 3 54.44 31.56 -3.17
CA SER A 3 53.89 30.58 -4.15
C SER A 3 52.70 29.73 -3.66
N SER A 4 52.26 29.81 -2.39
CA SER A 4 51.25 28.85 -1.89
C SER A 4 49.80 29.14 -2.30
N LYS A 5 49.47 30.40 -2.66
CA LYS A 5 48.06 30.78 -2.95
C LYS A 5 47.58 30.39 -4.35
N VAL A 6 48.49 30.16 -5.31
CA VAL A 6 48.12 29.77 -6.68
C VAL A 6 47.79 28.28 -6.75
N VAL A 7 48.60 27.45 -6.09
CA VAL A 7 48.39 25.99 -6.03
C VAL A 7 47.07 25.63 -5.34
N GLN A 8 46.71 26.36 -4.27
CA GLN A 8 45.45 26.13 -3.55
C GLN A 8 44.22 26.46 -4.41
N LYS A 9 44.26 27.51 -5.24
CA LYS A 9 43.14 27.87 -6.12
C LYS A 9 42.95 26.88 -7.28
N ILE A 10 44.04 26.31 -7.80
CA ILE A 10 43.96 25.28 -8.84
C ILE A 10 43.39 23.97 -8.29
N LEU A 11 43.76 23.57 -7.07
CA LEU A 11 43.20 22.39 -6.40
C LEU A 11 41.70 22.50 -6.12
N TRP A 12 41.21 23.67 -5.72
CA TRP A 12 39.77 23.90 -5.54
C TRP A 12 38.99 23.90 -6.86
N ALA A 13 39.54 24.46 -7.93
CA ALA A 13 38.90 24.45 -9.25
C ALA A 13 38.83 23.04 -9.86
N VAL A 14 39.91 22.25 -9.74
CA VAL A 14 39.95 20.86 -10.23
C VAL A 14 39.02 19.96 -9.39
N GLY A 15 38.98 20.14 -8.07
CA GLY A 15 38.05 19.41 -7.20
C GLY A 15 36.57 19.69 -7.49
N ALA A 16 36.22 20.95 -7.79
CA ALA A 16 34.86 21.33 -8.15
C ALA A 16 34.45 20.76 -9.52
N VAL A 17 35.35 20.76 -10.51
CA VAL A 17 35.09 20.19 -11.84
C VAL A 17 34.95 18.66 -11.78
N ILE A 18 35.77 17.97 -10.99
CA ILE A 18 35.66 16.51 -10.81
C ILE A 18 34.35 16.14 -10.09
N THR A 19 33.88 16.96 -9.14
CA THR A 19 32.61 16.72 -8.44
C THR A 19 31.39 16.97 -9.32
N VAL A 20 31.42 17.98 -10.21
CA VAL A 20 30.34 18.26 -11.17
C VAL A 20 30.30 17.22 -12.30
N ILE A 21 31.45 16.71 -12.75
CA ILE A 21 31.50 15.61 -13.73
C ILE A 21 31.05 14.28 -13.10
N ALA A 22 31.30 14.05 -11.81
CA ALA A 22 30.80 12.87 -11.10
C ALA A 22 29.28 12.90 -10.85
N PHE A 23 28.66 14.08 -10.72
CA PHE A 23 27.20 14.19 -10.56
C PHE A 23 26.42 14.16 -11.88
N ASN A 24 27.00 14.64 -12.99
CA ASN A 24 26.33 14.58 -14.30
C ASN A 24 26.43 13.21 -15.01
N ASN A 25 27.23 12.27 -14.51
CA ASN A 25 27.35 10.91 -15.07
C ASN A 25 26.52 9.84 -14.34
N CYS A 26 25.69 10.22 -13.35
CA CYS A 26 24.72 9.31 -12.74
C CYS A 26 23.28 9.49 -13.28
N GLY A 27 23.09 10.32 -14.32
CA GLY A 27 21.79 10.63 -14.92
C GLY A 27 21.56 10.04 -16.31
N GLU A 28 22.58 9.47 -16.96
CA GLU A 28 22.40 8.82 -18.26
C GLU A 28 22.26 7.31 -18.10
N GLY A 29 21.04 6.83 -18.38
CA GLY A 29 20.79 5.48 -18.84
C GLY A 29 21.35 4.34 -17.98
N PHE A 30 20.61 3.93 -16.96
CA PHE A 30 20.48 2.50 -16.74
C PHE A 30 19.75 1.90 -17.95
N THR A 31 20.46 1.74 -19.07
CA THR A 31 20.11 0.69 -20.03
C THR A 31 20.37 -0.60 -19.29
N MET A 32 19.33 -1.12 -18.63
CA MET A 32 19.32 -2.51 -18.21
C MET A 32 19.64 -3.32 -19.47
N THR A 33 20.83 -3.90 -19.49
CA THR A 33 21.30 -4.81 -20.51
C THR A 33 20.23 -5.88 -20.65
N ASN A 34 19.48 -5.77 -21.74
CA ASN A 34 18.59 -6.76 -22.34
C ASN A 34 18.09 -7.84 -21.36
N LEU A 35 16.85 -7.66 -20.87
CA LEU A 35 16.10 -8.64 -20.07
C LEU A 35 15.85 -9.98 -20.80
N SER A 36 16.47 -10.21 -21.96
CA SER A 36 16.46 -11.48 -22.68
C SER A 36 17.39 -12.54 -22.09
N SER A 37 18.22 -12.21 -21.08
CA SER A 37 19.06 -13.20 -20.38
C SER A 37 18.44 -13.79 -19.10
N VAL A 38 17.28 -13.28 -18.64
CA VAL A 38 16.38 -14.05 -17.75
C VAL A 38 15.40 -14.80 -18.65
N SER A 39 15.95 -15.71 -19.47
CA SER A 39 15.19 -16.50 -20.43
C SER A 39 14.33 -17.53 -19.71
N GLY A 40 13.05 -17.20 -19.50
CA GLY A 40 12.06 -18.19 -19.09
C GLY A 40 10.69 -17.65 -18.67
N GLY A 41 10.59 -16.39 -18.23
CA GLY A 41 9.30 -15.79 -17.84
C GLY A 41 8.66 -15.05 -18.99
N SER A 42 7.57 -15.58 -19.57
CA SER A 42 6.76 -14.80 -20.52
C SER A 42 6.15 -13.60 -19.80
N THR A 43 6.28 -12.41 -20.38
CA THR A 43 5.51 -11.22 -19.96
C THR A 43 4.03 -11.34 -20.34
N GLU A 44 3.71 -12.29 -21.21
CA GLU A 44 2.35 -12.66 -21.55
C GLU A 44 1.79 -13.64 -20.53
N PHE A 45 0.61 -13.30 -20.00
CA PHE A 45 -0.22 -14.26 -19.30
C PHE A 45 -0.60 -15.39 -20.26
N SER A 46 -0.27 -16.63 -19.89
CA SER A 46 -0.69 -17.86 -20.55
C SER A 46 -0.87 -18.94 -19.49
N THR A 47 -1.91 -19.76 -19.63
CA THR A 47 -2.14 -20.95 -18.79
C THR A 47 -1.71 -22.17 -19.60
N ALA A 48 -0.41 -22.42 -19.67
CA ALA A 48 0.07 -23.59 -20.40
C ALA A 48 -0.22 -24.87 -19.58
N GLY A 49 -0.72 -25.92 -20.26
CA GLY A 49 -0.67 -27.32 -19.80
C GLY A 49 -0.94 -27.61 -18.31
N GLY A 50 -2.07 -27.15 -17.76
CA GLY A 50 -2.47 -27.45 -16.36
C GLY A 50 -2.04 -26.41 -15.32
N GLU A 51 -1.41 -25.32 -15.75
CA GLU A 51 -1.14 -24.16 -14.92
C GLU A 51 -2.44 -23.54 -14.37
N SER A 52 -2.45 -23.22 -13.07
CA SER A 52 -3.56 -22.50 -12.46
C SER A 52 -3.59 -21.03 -12.90
N CYS A 53 -4.76 -20.39 -12.90
CA CYS A 53 -4.85 -18.96 -13.20
C CYS A 53 -3.92 -18.12 -12.30
N GLU A 54 -3.79 -18.51 -11.03
CA GLU A 54 -2.93 -17.84 -10.05
C GLU A 54 -1.46 -17.91 -10.42
N GLU A 55 -0.98 -19.09 -10.82
CA GLU A 55 0.40 -19.27 -11.26
C GLU A 55 0.71 -18.40 -12.49
N ALA A 56 -0.23 -18.31 -13.44
CA ALA A 56 -0.06 -17.51 -14.64
C ALA A 56 0.02 -15.99 -14.34
N ILE A 57 -0.76 -15.47 -13.40
CA ILE A 57 -0.67 -14.05 -13.01
C ILE A 57 0.58 -13.76 -12.17
N VAL A 58 1.03 -14.73 -11.35
CA VAL A 58 2.30 -14.63 -10.60
C VAL A 58 3.49 -14.58 -11.56
N LYS A 59 3.48 -15.32 -12.67
CA LYS A 59 4.53 -15.23 -13.70
C LYS A 59 4.65 -13.83 -14.29
N VAL A 60 3.51 -13.17 -14.58
CA VAL A 60 3.53 -11.79 -15.06
C VAL A 60 4.06 -10.84 -13.98
N TYR A 61 3.65 -11.00 -12.72
CA TYR A 61 4.23 -10.22 -11.61
C TYR A 61 5.75 -10.40 -11.52
N ALA A 62 6.21 -11.65 -11.55
CA ALA A 62 7.62 -12.03 -11.48
C ALA A 62 8.46 -11.40 -12.61
N ALA A 63 7.88 -11.29 -13.81
CA ALA A 63 8.54 -10.71 -14.98
C ALA A 63 8.48 -9.17 -15.03
N THR A 64 7.55 -8.54 -14.30
CA THR A 64 7.25 -7.10 -14.45
C THR A 64 7.50 -6.32 -13.15
N PHE A 65 6.54 -6.35 -12.22
CA PHE A 65 6.62 -5.61 -10.96
C PHE A 65 7.74 -6.12 -10.07
N HIS A 66 7.94 -7.43 -9.94
CA HIS A 66 8.92 -7.99 -9.00
C HIS A 66 10.35 -7.43 -9.15
N PRO A 67 10.99 -7.45 -10.34
CA PRO A 67 12.34 -6.90 -10.50
C PRO A 67 12.38 -5.39 -10.24
N PHE A 68 11.34 -4.66 -10.64
CA PHE A 68 11.24 -3.23 -10.36
C PHE A 68 11.14 -2.95 -8.86
N LEU A 69 10.25 -3.65 -8.15
CA LEU A 69 10.04 -3.44 -6.72
C LEU A 69 11.24 -3.89 -5.89
N ASN A 70 11.91 -4.97 -6.28
CA ASN A 70 13.15 -5.39 -5.66
C ASN A 70 14.24 -4.32 -5.80
N GLN A 71 14.46 -3.81 -7.02
CA GLN A 71 15.52 -2.86 -7.31
C GLN A 71 15.23 -1.46 -6.75
N THR A 72 14.01 -0.98 -6.92
CA THR A 72 13.62 0.40 -6.61
C THR A 72 13.06 0.55 -5.21
N CYS A 73 12.30 -0.45 -4.73
CA CYS A 73 11.59 -0.38 -3.45
C CYS A 73 12.18 -1.31 -2.38
N GLY A 74 13.07 -2.25 -2.74
CA GLY A 74 13.60 -3.28 -1.85
C GLY A 74 14.47 -2.74 -0.71
N GLY A 75 15.01 -1.53 -0.83
CA GLY A 75 15.67 -0.86 0.30
C GLY A 75 14.71 -0.49 1.44
N CYS A 76 13.39 -0.43 1.16
CA CYS A 76 12.37 -0.01 2.12
C CYS A 76 11.31 -1.07 2.37
N HIS A 77 10.76 -1.70 1.33
CA HIS A 77 9.59 -2.58 1.43
C HIS A 77 9.97 -4.07 1.47
N VAL A 78 10.82 -4.43 2.43
CA VAL A 78 11.30 -5.80 2.67
C VAL A 78 11.04 -6.20 4.12
N SER A 79 11.23 -7.47 4.45
CA SER A 79 11.18 -7.90 5.85
C SER A 79 12.22 -7.13 6.66
N GLY A 80 11.77 -6.40 7.69
CA GLY A 80 12.62 -5.51 8.49
C GLY A 80 12.99 -4.17 7.83
N GLY A 81 12.44 -3.87 6.66
CA GLY A 81 12.65 -2.60 5.95
C GLY A 81 11.77 -1.45 6.44
N ILE A 82 12.14 -0.22 6.05
CA ILE A 82 11.54 1.03 6.53
C ILE A 82 10.12 1.31 6.04
N GLY A 83 9.70 0.63 4.99
CA GLY A 83 8.41 0.75 4.35
C GLY A 83 7.41 -0.27 4.90
N LEU A 84 6.11 0.05 4.80
CA LEU A 84 5.05 -0.89 5.14
C LEU A 84 4.93 -1.97 4.05
N GLY A 85 4.82 -3.23 4.46
CA GLY A 85 4.70 -4.38 3.56
C GLY A 85 6.05 -4.88 3.01
N VAL A 86 6.03 -6.06 2.40
CA VAL A 86 7.23 -6.76 1.92
C VAL A 86 7.24 -6.98 0.40
N PHE A 87 6.57 -6.12 -0.35
CA PHE A 87 6.43 -6.24 -1.82
C PHE A 87 7.71 -5.90 -2.60
N GLY A 88 8.75 -5.39 -1.93
CA GLY A 88 10.10 -5.26 -2.47
C GLY A 88 11.02 -6.43 -2.08
N SER A 89 10.51 -7.49 -1.45
CA SER A 89 11.28 -8.67 -1.08
C SER A 89 11.93 -9.34 -2.30
N PRO A 90 13.17 -9.87 -2.20
CA PRO A 90 13.75 -10.77 -3.22
C PRO A 90 13.01 -12.09 -3.34
N ASP A 91 12.31 -12.50 -2.28
CA ASP A 91 11.50 -13.70 -2.30
C ASP A 91 10.17 -13.43 -3.01
N LEU A 92 9.98 -14.09 -4.15
CA LEU A 92 8.83 -13.85 -5.04
C LEU A 92 7.48 -14.04 -4.36
N VAL A 93 7.32 -15.10 -3.56
CA VAL A 93 6.04 -15.46 -2.92
C VAL A 93 5.56 -14.42 -1.90
N PRO A 94 6.35 -14.05 -0.86
CA PRO A 94 5.92 -13.02 0.08
C PRO A 94 5.85 -11.64 -0.59
N SER A 95 6.69 -11.39 -1.60
CA SER A 95 6.64 -10.17 -2.40
C SER A 95 5.29 -10.02 -3.12
N TYR A 96 4.86 -11.07 -3.83
CA TYR A 96 3.59 -11.12 -4.53
C TYR A 96 2.39 -11.00 -3.58
N ALA A 97 2.39 -11.74 -2.46
CA ALA A 97 1.31 -11.67 -1.47
C ALA A 97 1.16 -10.26 -0.87
N ALA A 98 2.27 -9.59 -0.57
CA ALA A 98 2.24 -8.20 -0.12
C ALA A 98 1.78 -7.26 -1.25
N PHE A 99 2.27 -7.45 -2.46
CA PHE A 99 1.90 -6.65 -3.63
C PHE A 99 0.39 -6.73 -3.90
N SER A 100 -0.19 -7.94 -3.94
CA SER A 100 -1.61 -8.15 -4.19
C SER A 100 -2.49 -7.56 -3.09
N SER A 101 -2.01 -7.53 -1.84
CA SER A 101 -2.71 -6.87 -0.73
C SER A 101 -2.70 -5.33 -0.81
N VAL A 102 -1.65 -4.74 -1.39
CA VAL A 102 -1.50 -3.28 -1.50
C VAL A 102 -2.13 -2.74 -2.79
N GLY A 103 -2.05 -3.52 -3.87
CA GLY A 103 -2.56 -3.18 -5.19
C GLY A 103 -1.54 -2.45 -6.07
N ALA A 104 -1.53 -2.81 -7.36
CA ALA A 104 -0.64 -2.26 -8.37
C ALA A 104 -0.73 -0.73 -8.49
N ALA A 105 -1.94 -0.15 -8.51
CA ALA A 105 -2.09 1.30 -8.66
C ALA A 105 -1.44 2.09 -7.54
N LYS A 106 -1.60 1.64 -6.29
CA LYS A 106 -0.99 2.33 -5.15
C LYS A 106 0.53 2.29 -5.24
N ILE A 107 1.08 1.11 -5.48
CA ILE A 107 2.52 0.93 -5.62
C ILE A 107 3.07 1.81 -6.75
N SER A 108 2.41 1.77 -7.92
CA SER A 108 2.72 2.61 -9.08
C SER A 108 2.66 4.11 -8.74
N SER A 109 1.64 4.55 -8.00
CA SER A 109 1.51 5.96 -7.60
C SER A 109 2.64 6.43 -6.67
N GLN A 110 3.06 5.59 -5.71
CA GLN A 110 4.15 5.94 -4.80
C GLN A 110 5.50 5.88 -5.52
N ALA A 111 5.67 4.93 -6.44
CA ALA A 111 6.88 4.80 -7.24
C ALA A 111 7.19 6.05 -8.08
N VAL A 112 6.17 6.76 -8.58
CA VAL A 112 6.33 8.00 -9.37
C VAL A 112 6.24 9.27 -8.52
N ASN A 113 5.88 9.16 -7.24
CA ASN A 113 5.73 10.30 -6.35
C ASN A 113 7.09 10.83 -5.89
N GLY A 114 7.48 12.02 -6.34
CA GLY A 114 8.73 12.69 -5.96
C GLY A 114 8.81 13.10 -4.47
N SER A 115 7.73 12.96 -3.70
CA SER A 115 7.75 13.13 -2.25
C SER A 115 7.97 11.80 -1.48
N HIS A 116 7.94 10.65 -2.17
CA HIS A 116 7.97 9.33 -1.53
C HIS A 116 9.37 8.70 -1.47
N LYS A 117 10.30 9.26 -0.69
CA LYS A 117 11.71 8.78 -0.58
C LYS A 117 12.54 8.94 -1.88
N PRO A 118 12.77 10.18 -2.34
CA PRO A 118 13.85 10.44 -3.31
C PRO A 118 15.22 9.94 -2.81
N PRO A 119 16.14 9.51 -3.69
CA PRO A 119 16.01 9.50 -5.16
C PRO A 119 15.35 8.22 -5.72
N TYR A 120 14.84 7.32 -4.86
CA TYR A 120 14.32 6.03 -5.29
C TYR A 120 12.98 6.15 -6.01
N THR A 121 12.17 7.16 -5.67
CA THR A 121 10.91 7.45 -6.35
C THR A 121 10.89 8.82 -7.00
N GLY A 122 9.97 8.99 -7.94
CA GLY A 122 9.75 10.25 -8.64
C GLY A 122 9.50 10.05 -10.14
N PRO A 123 9.46 11.16 -10.90
CA PRO A 123 9.19 11.15 -12.33
C PRO A 123 10.12 10.24 -13.14
N GLN A 124 11.33 9.95 -12.66
CA GLN A 124 12.27 9.03 -13.28
C GLN A 124 11.70 7.60 -13.45
N ASN A 125 10.75 7.19 -12.62
CA ASN A 125 10.11 5.88 -12.71
C ASN A 125 8.88 5.88 -13.64
N GLN A 126 8.43 7.03 -14.15
CA GLN A 126 7.15 7.16 -14.85
C GLN A 126 7.07 6.26 -16.10
N ALA A 127 8.09 6.30 -16.96
CA ALA A 127 8.10 5.49 -18.18
C ALA A 127 8.02 3.99 -17.87
N ARG A 128 8.79 3.53 -16.88
CA ARG A 128 8.82 2.13 -16.46
C ARG A 128 7.51 1.68 -15.83
N ILE A 129 6.91 2.50 -14.98
CA ILE A 129 5.61 2.21 -14.37
C ILE A 129 4.49 2.17 -15.41
N THR A 130 4.48 3.09 -16.39
CA THR A 130 3.52 3.05 -17.50
C THR A 130 3.63 1.73 -18.28
N GLU A 131 4.85 1.27 -18.57
CA GLU A 131 5.10 0.01 -19.24
C GLU A 131 4.63 -1.21 -18.41
N ILE A 132 5.04 -1.30 -17.14
CA ILE A 132 4.65 -2.40 -16.23
C ILE A 132 3.13 -2.46 -16.06
N ASN A 133 2.46 -1.33 -15.88
CA ASN A 133 1.00 -1.27 -15.73
C ASN A 133 0.27 -1.78 -16.98
N SER A 134 0.82 -1.58 -18.18
CA SER A 134 0.23 -2.11 -19.42
C SER A 134 0.21 -3.64 -19.42
N TYR A 135 1.34 -4.28 -19.10
CA TYR A 135 1.42 -5.74 -18.99
C TYR A 135 0.55 -6.29 -17.86
N TRP A 136 0.58 -5.62 -16.70
CA TRP A 136 -0.19 -6.04 -15.54
C TRP A 136 -1.70 -5.95 -15.78
N GLY A 137 -2.19 -4.86 -16.39
CA GLY A 137 -3.61 -4.72 -16.74
C GLY A 137 -4.08 -5.82 -17.69
N ALA A 138 -3.32 -6.08 -18.76
CA ALA A 138 -3.64 -7.18 -19.69
C ALA A 138 -3.62 -8.56 -19.02
N ALA A 139 -2.72 -8.77 -18.05
CA ALA A 139 -2.66 -10.01 -17.28
C ALA A 139 -3.82 -10.15 -16.29
N GLN A 140 -4.29 -9.05 -15.68
CA GLN A 140 -5.48 -9.06 -14.83
C GLN A 140 -6.75 -9.42 -15.63
N ASP A 141 -6.89 -8.91 -16.85
CA ASP A 141 -8.00 -9.26 -17.74
C ASP A 141 -7.98 -10.74 -18.12
N LYS A 142 -6.82 -11.26 -18.52
CA LYS A 142 -6.65 -12.68 -18.85
C LYS A 142 -6.78 -13.61 -17.63
N TYR A 143 -6.32 -13.18 -16.45
CA TYR A 143 -6.56 -13.89 -15.20
C TYR A 143 -8.06 -13.98 -14.89
N ALA A 144 -8.77 -12.86 -15.04
CA ALA A 144 -10.22 -12.83 -14.85
C ALA A 144 -10.93 -13.77 -15.81
N GLN A 145 -10.51 -13.82 -17.09
CA GLN A 145 -11.02 -14.74 -18.11
C GLN A 145 -10.69 -16.21 -17.79
N CYS A 146 -9.44 -16.51 -17.41
CA CYS A 146 -9.03 -17.86 -17.01
C CYS A 146 -9.91 -18.41 -15.89
N LEU A 147 -10.22 -17.58 -14.89
CA LEU A 147 -11.13 -17.99 -13.82
C LEU A 147 -12.54 -18.32 -14.36
N VAL A 148 -13.02 -17.64 -15.41
CA VAL A 148 -14.30 -17.94 -16.08
C VAL A 148 -14.22 -19.27 -16.81
N ASP A 149 -13.18 -19.46 -17.63
CA ASP A 149 -13.01 -20.66 -18.46
C ASP A 149 -12.85 -21.93 -17.61
N THR A 150 -12.24 -21.80 -16.44
CA THR A 150 -12.06 -22.90 -15.47
C THR A 150 -13.28 -23.13 -14.57
N GLY A 151 -14.36 -22.36 -14.73
CA GLY A 151 -15.53 -22.41 -13.86
C GLY A 151 -15.26 -21.95 -12.41
N GLN A 152 -14.08 -21.38 -12.15
CA GLN A 152 -13.70 -20.82 -10.85
C GLN A 152 -14.31 -19.43 -10.61
N ALA A 153 -14.91 -18.83 -11.62
CA ALA A 153 -15.57 -17.54 -11.58
C ALA A 153 -17.06 -17.63 -11.87
N GLN A 154 -17.85 -16.95 -11.05
CA GLN A 154 -19.20 -16.53 -11.43
C GLN A 154 -19.15 -15.13 -12.06
N VAL A 155 -20.21 -14.84 -12.84
CA VAL A 155 -20.37 -13.69 -13.74
C VAL A 155 -19.88 -12.37 -13.13
N SER A 156 -18.96 -11.70 -13.83
CA SER A 156 -18.62 -10.30 -13.56
C SER A 156 -19.84 -9.44 -13.88
N ALA A 157 -20.51 -8.93 -12.85
CA ALA A 157 -21.59 -7.98 -13.04
C ALA A 157 -21.04 -6.57 -12.85
N LYS A 158 -21.39 -5.68 -13.77
CA LYS A 158 -21.28 -4.25 -13.54
C LYS A 158 -22.37 -3.86 -12.55
N VAL A 159 -21.99 -3.34 -11.38
CA VAL A 159 -22.93 -3.02 -10.29
C VAL A 159 -22.93 -1.54 -10.05
N LYS A 160 -24.03 -0.87 -10.34
CA LYS A 160 -24.21 0.55 -10.03
C LYS A 160 -25.16 0.68 -8.84
N SER A 161 -24.70 1.34 -7.78
CA SER A 161 -25.53 1.65 -6.63
C SER A 161 -26.68 2.60 -7.01
N ALA A 162 -27.72 2.63 -6.18
CA ALA A 162 -28.69 3.72 -6.24
C ALA A 162 -28.00 5.08 -6.03
N ALA A 163 -28.56 6.13 -6.62
CA ALA A 163 -28.11 7.49 -6.39
C ALA A 163 -28.65 7.99 -5.04
N LEU A 164 -27.77 8.45 -4.16
CA LEU A 164 -28.13 9.00 -2.87
C LEU A 164 -27.92 10.51 -2.86
N LYS A 165 -28.91 11.24 -2.35
CA LYS A 165 -28.82 12.69 -2.18
C LYS A 165 -27.69 13.03 -1.20
N VAL A 166 -26.87 14.00 -1.56
CA VAL A 166 -25.83 14.54 -0.67
C VAL A 166 -26.51 15.10 0.59
N PRO A 167 -25.98 14.85 1.80
CA PRO A 167 -26.53 15.43 3.03
C PRO A 167 -26.66 16.95 2.92
N ALA A 168 -27.84 17.52 3.22
CA ALA A 168 -28.11 18.94 3.04
C ALA A 168 -27.12 19.85 3.82
N ASN A 169 -26.66 19.37 4.98
CA ASN A 169 -25.72 20.08 5.85
C ASN A 169 -24.26 19.63 5.66
N LEU A 170 -23.91 19.13 4.47
CA LEU A 170 -22.53 18.72 4.21
C LEU A 170 -21.61 19.94 4.31
N ALA A 171 -20.74 19.94 5.32
CA ALA A 171 -19.77 20.98 5.61
C ALA A 171 -18.35 20.53 5.20
N THR A 172 -17.32 21.08 5.86
CA THR A 172 -15.91 20.70 5.70
C THR A 172 -15.52 19.45 6.51
N THR A 173 -16.44 18.91 7.30
CA THR A 173 -16.28 17.64 8.01
C THR A 173 -16.77 16.48 7.13
N PHE A 174 -16.03 15.38 7.13
CA PHE A 174 -16.42 14.18 6.41
C PHE A 174 -17.66 13.53 7.01
N VAL A 175 -18.58 13.12 6.14
CA VAL A 175 -19.78 12.35 6.44
C VAL A 175 -19.73 11.06 5.63
N THR A 176 -20.03 9.93 6.25
CA THR A 176 -20.07 8.63 5.55
C THR A 176 -21.41 8.45 4.85
N MET A 177 -21.37 8.26 3.53
CA MET A 177 -22.50 7.78 2.74
C MET A 177 -22.44 6.25 2.65
N THR A 178 -23.61 5.60 2.70
CA THR A 178 -23.72 4.13 2.73
C THR A 178 -24.74 3.66 1.69
N TRP A 179 -24.35 2.70 0.86
CA TRP A 179 -25.21 2.06 -0.14
C TRP A 179 -25.39 0.58 0.18
N ASP A 180 -26.62 0.13 0.04
CA ASP A 180 -26.96 -1.28 -0.03
C ASP A 180 -26.94 -1.74 -1.49
N LEU A 181 -26.02 -2.63 -1.85
CA LEU A 181 -25.88 -3.10 -3.22
C LEU A 181 -26.79 -4.30 -3.54
N ALA A 182 -27.52 -4.83 -2.55
CA ALA A 182 -28.40 -5.98 -2.76
C ALA A 182 -29.52 -5.70 -3.79
N GLY A 183 -29.96 -4.43 -3.90
CA GLY A 183 -30.94 -4.03 -4.91
C GLY A 183 -30.38 -3.96 -6.34
N ALA A 184 -29.07 -3.77 -6.50
CA ALA A 184 -28.39 -3.72 -7.80
C ALA A 184 -27.87 -5.10 -8.23
N THR A 185 -27.55 -5.95 -7.26
CA THR A 185 -27.13 -7.34 -7.45
C THR A 185 -27.79 -8.22 -6.40
N PRO A 186 -28.91 -8.88 -6.72
CA PRO A 186 -29.62 -9.74 -5.78
C PRO A 186 -28.74 -10.87 -5.21
N SER A 187 -27.71 -11.25 -5.97
CA SER A 187 -26.72 -12.26 -5.60
C SER A 187 -25.54 -11.73 -4.79
N ALA A 188 -25.42 -10.42 -4.54
CA ALA A 188 -24.30 -9.83 -3.79
C ALA A 188 -24.81 -8.92 -2.66
N PRO A 189 -24.97 -9.44 -1.43
CA PRO A 189 -25.42 -8.65 -0.30
C PRO A 189 -24.24 -7.87 0.30
N LEU A 190 -23.76 -6.91 -0.48
CA LEU A 190 -22.67 -6.02 -0.11
C LEU A 190 -23.21 -4.70 0.45
N THR A 191 -22.44 -4.11 1.36
CA THR A 191 -22.60 -2.73 1.80
C THR A 191 -21.37 -1.96 1.36
N ALA A 192 -21.60 -0.89 0.61
CA ALA A 192 -20.59 0.06 0.20
C ALA A 192 -20.65 1.30 1.07
N THR A 193 -19.51 1.88 1.43
CA THR A 193 -19.45 3.21 2.06
C THR A 193 -18.44 4.09 1.36
N ILE A 194 -18.59 5.40 1.46
CA ILE A 194 -17.53 6.38 1.14
C ILE A 194 -17.71 7.60 2.04
N ASP A 195 -16.60 8.19 2.48
CA ASP A 195 -16.64 9.46 3.19
C ASP A 195 -16.65 10.61 2.17
N ILE A 196 -17.54 11.58 2.36
CA ILE A 196 -17.65 12.78 1.53
C ILE A 196 -17.60 14.05 2.38
N ARG A 197 -17.03 15.13 1.87
CA ARG A 197 -17.22 16.49 2.38
C ARG A 197 -17.23 17.51 1.24
N ARG A 198 -17.56 18.77 1.54
CA ARG A 198 -17.29 19.88 0.60
C ARG A 198 -15.79 20.14 0.51
N ALA A 199 -15.26 20.15 -0.70
CA ALA A 199 -13.88 20.52 -0.99
C ALA A 199 -13.75 22.05 -0.99
N VAL A 200 -12.85 22.59 -0.15
CA VAL A 200 -12.57 24.03 -0.07
C VAL A 200 -11.14 24.28 -0.56
N ILE A 201 -11.00 25.01 -1.67
CA ILE A 201 -9.71 25.34 -2.28
C ILE A 201 -9.62 26.86 -2.32
N GLY A 202 -8.61 27.42 -1.65
CA GLY A 202 -8.46 28.88 -1.53
C GLY A 202 -9.61 29.57 -0.80
N GLY A 203 -10.24 28.90 0.18
CA GLY A 203 -11.37 29.44 0.94
C GLY A 203 -12.72 29.39 0.22
N VAL A 204 -12.75 28.96 -1.04
CA VAL A 204 -13.98 28.81 -1.84
C VAL A 204 -14.35 27.33 -1.93
N THR A 205 -15.63 27.01 -1.78
CA THR A 205 -16.13 25.66 -2.03
C THR A 205 -16.07 25.37 -3.54
N GLN A 206 -15.24 24.41 -3.95
CA GLN A 206 -14.98 24.09 -5.35
C GLN A 206 -15.47 22.70 -5.75
N GLY A 207 -16.16 21.98 -4.87
CA GLY A 207 -16.72 20.66 -5.20
C GLY A 207 -16.84 19.73 -4.00
N TYR A 208 -16.60 18.45 -4.26
CA TYR A 208 -16.66 17.39 -3.28
C TYR A 208 -15.31 16.69 -3.15
N GLU A 209 -14.97 16.33 -1.91
CA GLU A 209 -13.80 15.51 -1.61
C GLU A 209 -14.26 14.17 -1.04
N PHE A 210 -13.72 13.09 -1.59
CA PHE A 210 -14.07 11.72 -1.27
C PHE A 210 -12.86 10.96 -0.72
N ARG A 211 -13.09 10.10 0.26
CA ARG A 211 -12.06 9.20 0.80
C ARG A 211 -12.66 7.92 1.36
N ASN A 212 -11.79 6.96 1.66
CA ASN A 212 -12.14 5.71 2.33
C ASN A 212 -13.35 4.99 1.70
N PRO A 213 -13.46 4.81 0.37
CA PRO A 213 -14.43 3.86 -0.16
C PRO A 213 -14.19 2.51 0.50
N THR A 214 -15.25 1.91 1.04
CA THR A 214 -15.17 0.56 1.60
C THR A 214 -16.23 -0.34 1.00
N LEU A 215 -15.94 -1.64 1.00
CA LEU A 215 -16.93 -2.69 0.78
C LEU A 215 -16.87 -3.70 1.92
N ARG A 216 -18.02 -4.24 2.29
CA ARG A 216 -18.15 -5.38 3.20
C ARG A 216 -19.31 -6.27 2.80
N LEU A 217 -19.23 -7.54 3.18
CA LEU A 217 -20.39 -8.43 3.14
C LEU A 217 -21.38 -8.06 4.24
N LYS A 218 -22.67 -8.23 3.98
CA LYS A 218 -23.68 -8.22 5.03
C LYS A 218 -23.67 -9.51 5.84
N ASN A 219 -23.34 -10.64 5.20
CA ASN A 219 -23.17 -11.94 5.83
C ASN A 219 -22.07 -12.73 5.11
N VAL A 220 -21.30 -13.51 5.87
CA VAL A 220 -20.16 -14.30 5.32
C VAL A 220 -20.62 -15.50 4.48
N SER A 221 -21.87 -15.94 4.61
CA SER A 221 -22.45 -17.04 3.81
C SER A 221 -22.59 -16.72 2.32
N SER A 222 -22.39 -15.47 1.93
CA SER A 222 -22.51 -15.02 0.53
C SER A 222 -21.25 -15.23 -0.31
N GLY A 223 -20.26 -15.96 0.21
CA GLY A 223 -18.99 -16.20 -0.47
C GLY A 223 -18.09 -14.98 -0.41
N SER A 224 -17.25 -14.81 -1.43
CA SER A 224 -16.35 -13.67 -1.55
C SER A 224 -16.60 -12.90 -2.85
N TYR A 225 -16.14 -11.65 -2.91
CA TYR A 225 -16.26 -10.81 -4.10
C TYR A 225 -14.95 -10.13 -4.43
N GLN A 226 -14.51 -10.20 -5.68
CA GLN A 226 -13.40 -9.40 -6.18
C GLN A 226 -13.92 -8.10 -6.79
N VAL A 227 -13.26 -6.99 -6.46
CA VAL A 227 -13.54 -5.65 -7.00
C VAL A 227 -12.28 -5.05 -7.61
N ASN A 228 -12.31 -4.68 -8.89
CA ASN A 228 -11.13 -4.07 -9.54
C ASN A 228 -11.22 -2.55 -9.62
N THR A 229 -12.40 -2.00 -9.87
CA THR A 229 -12.57 -0.56 -10.14
C THR A 229 -13.80 -0.04 -9.41
N VAL A 230 -13.64 1.12 -8.77
CA VAL A 230 -14.75 1.90 -8.20
C VAL A 230 -14.85 3.21 -8.95
N ASN A 231 -15.91 3.37 -9.71
CA ASN A 231 -16.22 4.59 -10.42
C ASN A 231 -17.19 5.43 -9.59
N LEU A 232 -16.85 6.69 -9.36
CA LEU A 232 -17.71 7.65 -8.68
C LEU A 232 -18.57 8.38 -9.71
N TYR A 233 -19.84 8.60 -9.39
CA TYR A 233 -20.76 9.40 -10.18
C TYR A 233 -21.36 10.52 -9.35
N VAL A 234 -21.41 11.73 -9.91
CA VAL A 234 -22.14 12.88 -9.35
C VAL A 234 -23.17 13.31 -10.38
N ASN A 235 -24.45 13.39 -10.00
CA ASN A 235 -25.55 13.74 -10.91
C ASN A 235 -25.60 12.88 -12.17
N MET A 236 -25.39 11.57 -12.02
CA MET A 236 -25.32 10.59 -13.10
C MET A 236 -24.14 10.74 -14.07
N ALA A 237 -23.30 11.77 -13.92
CA ALA A 237 -22.06 11.94 -14.66
C ALA A 237 -20.91 11.24 -13.94
N LYS A 238 -20.10 10.46 -14.69
CA LYS A 238 -18.90 9.82 -14.14
C LYS A 238 -17.89 10.90 -13.78
N ALA A 239 -17.42 10.91 -12.54
CA ALA A 239 -16.38 11.82 -12.08
C ALA A 239 -15.02 11.35 -12.63
N VAL A 240 -14.69 11.78 -13.85
CA VAL A 240 -13.47 11.36 -14.56
C VAL A 240 -12.19 11.83 -13.88
N GLU A 241 -12.22 12.91 -13.10
CA GLU A 241 -11.07 13.41 -12.34
C GLU A 241 -10.86 12.67 -11.01
N ALA A 242 -11.88 11.93 -10.56
CA ALA A 242 -11.80 11.02 -9.41
C ALA A 242 -11.28 9.64 -9.84
N THR A 243 -10.22 9.59 -10.64
CA THR A 243 -9.55 8.35 -11.09
C THR A 243 -8.90 7.56 -9.96
N THR A 244 -8.96 8.08 -8.74
CA THR A 244 -8.19 7.62 -7.58
C THR A 244 -8.56 6.23 -7.07
N TYR A 245 -9.65 5.63 -7.57
CA TYR A 245 -10.09 4.27 -7.23
C TYR A 245 -10.13 3.33 -8.44
N GLN A 246 -9.25 3.56 -9.41
CA GLN A 246 -8.96 2.59 -10.47
C GLN A 246 -7.88 1.60 -10.00
N ASN A 247 -8.05 0.32 -10.34
CA ASN A 247 -7.15 -0.78 -9.96
C ASN A 247 -7.08 -1.06 -8.45
N VAL A 248 -8.22 -0.96 -7.77
CA VAL A 248 -8.42 -1.35 -6.36
C VAL A 248 -8.04 -2.82 -6.12
N SER A 249 -8.37 -3.71 -7.07
CA SER A 249 -8.08 -5.15 -7.05
C SER A 249 -8.18 -5.80 -5.65
N ALA A 250 -9.30 -5.58 -4.94
CA ALA A 250 -9.50 -6.07 -3.58
C ALA A 250 -10.45 -7.29 -3.55
N VAL A 251 -10.26 -8.16 -2.56
CA VAL A 251 -11.16 -9.29 -2.26
C VAL A 251 -11.95 -9.00 -0.99
N ILE A 252 -13.26 -9.12 -1.08
CA ILE A 252 -14.23 -8.85 -0.01
C ILE A 252 -14.81 -10.19 0.44
N SER A 253 -14.32 -10.70 1.56
CA SER A 253 -14.70 -12.02 2.11
C SER A 253 -15.24 -11.95 3.54
N THR A 254 -15.34 -10.75 4.12
CA THR A 254 -15.73 -10.58 5.52
C THR A 254 -16.84 -9.54 5.68
N THR A 255 -17.46 -9.52 6.86
CA THR A 255 -18.41 -8.48 7.26
C THR A 255 -17.73 -7.20 7.75
N THR A 256 -16.40 -7.22 7.88
CA THR A 256 -15.58 -6.05 8.20
C THR A 256 -15.36 -5.21 6.95
N ALA A 257 -15.42 -3.89 7.09
CA ALA A 257 -15.16 -2.96 5.99
C ALA A 257 -13.73 -3.08 5.48
N THR A 258 -13.58 -3.49 4.21
CA THR A 258 -12.32 -3.42 3.48
C THR A 258 -12.20 -2.06 2.82
N ASN A 259 -11.20 -1.27 3.20
CA ASN A 259 -10.91 0.01 2.55
C ASN A 259 -10.29 -0.24 1.17
N LEU A 260 -10.99 0.23 0.14
CA LEU A 260 -10.66 0.07 -1.28
C LEU A 260 -9.66 1.11 -1.79
N SER A 261 -9.30 2.08 -0.95
CA SER A 261 -8.41 3.18 -1.30
C SER A 261 -7.27 3.32 -0.30
N ALA A 262 -6.89 2.24 0.39
CA ALA A 262 -5.93 2.30 1.48
C ALA A 262 -4.61 2.91 1.01
N GLY A 263 -4.36 4.20 1.31
CA GLY A 263 -3.14 4.92 0.92
C GLY A 263 -3.15 5.59 -0.46
N THR A 264 -4.30 5.77 -1.11
CA THR A 264 -4.46 6.75 -2.20
C THR A 264 -4.84 8.11 -1.61
N ALA A 265 -4.51 9.20 -2.33
CA ALA A 265 -4.99 10.53 -1.98
C ALA A 265 -6.53 10.60 -2.05
N ASN A 266 -7.11 11.63 -1.43
CA ASN A 266 -8.53 11.89 -1.53
C ASN A 266 -8.88 12.22 -2.99
N ALA A 267 -10.04 11.74 -3.47
CA ALA A 267 -10.53 12.11 -4.79
C ALA A 267 -11.26 13.45 -4.67
N ILE A 268 -10.96 14.40 -5.56
CA ILE A 268 -11.67 15.68 -5.62
C ILE A 268 -12.45 15.72 -6.94
N VAL A 269 -13.73 16.07 -6.84
CA VAL A 269 -14.58 16.34 -8.00
C VAL A 269 -14.87 17.83 -8.01
N VAL A 270 -14.31 18.54 -9.00
CA VAL A 270 -14.46 19.98 -9.12
C VAL A 270 -15.80 20.31 -9.78
N MET A 271 -16.69 20.94 -9.03
CA MET A 271 -18.01 21.40 -9.49
C MET A 271 -18.60 22.38 -8.47
N THR A 272 -19.65 23.12 -8.83
CA THR A 272 -20.41 23.91 -7.85
C THR A 272 -21.37 23.00 -7.08
N PRO A 273 -21.19 22.75 -5.77
CA PRO A 273 -22.06 21.84 -5.03
C PRO A 273 -23.49 22.37 -4.94
N ASN A 274 -24.46 21.50 -5.23
CA ASN A 274 -25.89 21.78 -5.11
C ASN A 274 -26.50 20.91 -4.00
N ALA A 275 -27.51 21.45 -3.29
CA ALA A 275 -28.25 20.69 -2.27
C ALA A 275 -29.02 19.48 -2.85
N ASN A 276 -29.24 19.45 -4.16
CA ASN A 276 -29.90 18.36 -4.88
C ASN A 276 -28.92 17.40 -5.55
N ASP A 277 -27.62 17.57 -5.35
CA ASP A 277 -26.65 16.66 -5.92
C ASP A 277 -26.84 15.24 -5.38
N VAL A 278 -26.63 14.27 -6.27
CA VAL A 278 -26.72 12.85 -5.94
C VAL A 278 -25.41 12.14 -6.26
N ILE A 279 -25.03 11.22 -5.38
CA ILE A 279 -23.81 10.41 -5.50
C ILE A 279 -24.19 8.95 -5.75
N ALA A 280 -23.52 8.33 -6.71
CA ALA A 280 -23.58 6.88 -6.91
C ALA A 280 -22.18 6.30 -7.07
N LEU A 281 -22.05 5.02 -6.73
CA LEU A 281 -20.85 4.22 -6.93
C LEU A 281 -21.15 3.18 -8.00
N GLU A 282 -20.16 2.90 -8.83
CA GLU A 282 -20.25 1.85 -9.83
C GLU A 282 -19.00 0.97 -9.76
N TYR A 283 -19.24 -0.32 -9.62
CA TYR A 283 -18.22 -1.35 -9.59
C TYR A 283 -18.21 -2.00 -10.97
N GLU A 284 -17.16 -1.71 -11.73
CA GLU A 284 -17.07 -2.12 -13.13
C GLU A 284 -16.95 -3.64 -13.26
N THR A 285 -16.16 -4.23 -12.38
CA THR A 285 -16.09 -5.68 -12.18
C THR A 285 -16.35 -5.97 -10.72
N LEU A 286 -17.57 -6.39 -10.41
CA LEU A 286 -17.86 -7.07 -9.16
C LEU A 286 -18.08 -8.54 -9.49
N LYS A 287 -17.15 -9.38 -9.02
CA LYS A 287 -17.12 -10.78 -9.37
C LYS A 287 -17.38 -11.62 -8.13
N SER A 288 -18.47 -12.38 -8.13
CA SER A 288 -18.66 -13.39 -7.09
C SER A 288 -17.60 -14.49 -7.28
N THR A 289 -16.86 -14.76 -6.22
CA THR A 289 -15.89 -15.83 -6.16
C THR A 289 -16.44 -16.91 -5.24
N THR A 290 -16.57 -18.12 -5.79
CA THR A 290 -16.82 -19.36 -5.03
C THR A 290 -15.59 -19.79 -4.24
N ALA A 291 -14.49 -19.04 -4.33
CA ALA A 291 -13.42 -19.10 -3.36
C ALA A 291 -14.05 -18.90 -1.97
N THR A 292 -14.19 -20.02 -1.24
CA THR A 292 -14.33 -20.03 0.20
C THR A 292 -13.37 -18.97 0.72
N ALA A 293 -13.82 -18.02 1.55
CA ALA A 293 -12.94 -17.10 2.26
C ALA A 293 -11.69 -17.90 2.63
N PRO A 294 -10.49 -17.49 2.16
CA PRO A 294 -9.32 -18.37 2.06
C PRO A 294 -9.34 -19.24 3.29
N THR A 295 -9.58 -20.56 3.13
CA THR A 295 -9.67 -21.50 4.25
C THR A 295 -8.61 -21.04 5.23
N PRO A 296 -8.97 -20.52 6.44
CA PRO A 296 -8.07 -19.71 7.25
C PRO A 296 -6.76 -20.46 7.25
N THR A 297 -5.75 -19.93 6.54
CA THR A 297 -4.60 -20.70 6.01
C THR A 297 -4.31 -21.83 6.98
N PRO A 298 -4.70 -23.09 6.65
CA PRO A 298 -5.18 -24.11 7.60
C PRO A 298 -4.39 -23.97 8.86
N THR A 299 -4.91 -23.23 9.90
CA THR A 299 -4.09 -22.52 10.92
C THR A 299 -2.74 -23.13 10.86
N ALA A 300 -1.83 -22.58 10.03
CA ALA A 300 -0.59 -23.28 9.74
C ALA A 300 -0.12 -23.65 11.13
N THR A 301 -0.11 -24.94 11.48
CA THR A 301 0.35 -25.39 12.80
C THR A 301 1.65 -24.68 12.86
N ALA A 302 1.72 -23.61 13.66
CA ALA A 302 2.63 -22.52 13.35
C ALA A 302 3.95 -23.23 13.24
N THR A 303 4.50 -23.35 12.03
CA THR A 303 5.90 -23.67 11.90
C THR A 303 6.45 -22.41 12.50
N ALA A 304 6.68 -22.48 13.82
CA ALA A 304 6.84 -21.34 14.68
C ALA A 304 7.82 -20.48 13.89
N THR A 305 7.35 -19.34 13.39
CA THR A 305 8.27 -18.40 12.75
C THR A 305 9.26 -18.17 13.85
N ALA A 306 10.46 -18.75 13.68
CA ALA A 306 11.30 -19.08 14.81
C ALA A 306 11.42 -17.79 15.59
N THR A 307 10.94 -17.81 16.85
CA THR A 307 11.00 -16.62 17.70
C THR A 307 12.43 -16.13 17.58
N PRO A 308 12.65 -14.90 17.07
CA PRO A 308 13.99 -14.44 16.83
C PRO A 308 14.75 -14.61 18.14
N THR A 309 15.84 -15.35 18.14
CA THR A 309 16.58 -15.65 19.37
C THR A 309 17.50 -14.50 19.75
N ASN A 310 17.79 -13.62 18.80
CA ASN A 310 18.60 -12.44 19.00
C ASN A 310 17.93 -11.23 18.35
N VAL A 311 17.47 -10.30 19.18
CA VAL A 311 16.94 -9.00 18.76
C VAL A 311 17.81 -7.91 19.38
N THR A 312 18.24 -6.94 18.58
CA THR A 312 19.05 -5.79 18.99
C THR A 312 18.25 -4.48 18.95
N TYR A 313 18.72 -3.47 19.67
CA TYR A 313 18.12 -2.13 19.63
C TYR A 313 18.17 -1.54 18.21
N SER A 314 19.27 -1.76 17.49
CA SER A 314 19.44 -1.39 16.08
C SER A 314 18.34 -1.97 15.18
N GLN A 315 17.90 -3.21 15.41
CA GLN A 315 16.77 -3.79 14.69
C GLN A 315 15.42 -3.18 15.11
N LEU A 316 15.24 -2.84 16.40
CA LEU A 316 14.01 -2.23 16.89
C LEU A 316 13.85 -0.77 16.45
N ILE A 317 14.95 -0.02 16.31
CA ILE A 317 14.97 1.39 15.91
C ILE A 317 15.25 1.60 14.42
N ALA A 318 15.73 0.58 13.71
CA ALA A 318 15.68 0.57 12.25
C ALA A 318 14.23 0.79 11.82
N ALA A 319 14.02 1.54 10.74
CA ALA A 319 12.64 1.71 10.30
C ALA A 319 12.10 0.36 9.78
N GLY A 320 10.82 0.10 10.06
CA GLY A 320 10.29 -1.27 10.07
C GLY A 320 10.24 -1.89 11.47
N GLY A 321 11.23 -1.55 12.30
CA GLY A 321 11.35 -1.96 13.69
C GLY A 321 10.25 -1.39 14.58
N VAL A 322 9.98 -2.10 15.67
CA VAL A 322 8.84 -1.80 16.57
C VAL A 322 8.95 -0.39 17.15
N PHE A 323 10.13 0.04 17.57
CA PHE A 323 10.32 1.38 18.15
C PHE A 323 10.12 2.47 17.11
N ALA A 324 10.72 2.32 15.93
CA ALA A 324 10.60 3.32 14.85
C ALA A 324 9.15 3.51 14.40
N ASN A 325 8.42 2.41 14.19
CA ASN A 325 7.07 2.45 13.61
C ASN A 325 5.98 2.80 14.61
N SER A 326 6.13 2.36 15.86
CA SER A 326 5.02 2.40 16.82
C SER A 326 5.26 3.33 18.00
N CYS A 327 6.52 3.67 18.30
CA CYS A 327 6.86 4.34 19.56
C CYS A 327 7.48 5.73 19.37
N VAL A 328 8.35 5.91 18.37
CA VAL A 328 9.17 7.14 18.19
C VAL A 328 8.33 8.39 17.89
N SER A 329 7.15 8.26 17.28
CA SER A 329 6.26 9.41 17.05
C SER A 329 5.86 10.14 18.34
N CYS A 330 5.85 9.42 19.47
CA CYS A 330 5.51 9.93 20.80
C CYS A 330 6.66 9.87 21.82
N HIS A 331 7.75 9.16 21.51
CA HIS A 331 8.91 8.97 22.38
C HIS A 331 10.22 9.22 21.60
N SER A 332 10.42 10.45 21.16
CA SER A 332 11.63 10.90 20.46
C SER A 332 12.25 12.12 21.13
N SER A 333 13.42 12.53 20.66
CA SER A 333 14.11 13.74 21.14
C SER A 333 13.27 15.02 21.00
N SER A 334 12.43 15.11 19.97
CA SER A 334 11.53 16.26 19.73
C SER A 334 10.16 16.12 20.39
N ASN A 335 9.77 14.89 20.76
CA ASN A 335 8.49 14.60 21.43
C ASN A 335 8.70 13.46 22.43
N ALA A 336 9.26 13.78 23.60
CA ALA A 336 9.62 12.80 24.63
C ALA A 336 8.47 12.65 25.65
N ARG A 337 7.31 12.12 25.24
CA ARG A 337 6.20 11.92 26.19
C ARG A 337 6.64 10.98 27.31
N GLY A 338 6.34 11.37 28.55
CA GLY A 338 6.79 10.64 29.73
C GLY A 338 8.31 10.66 29.94
N GLY A 339 9.04 11.60 29.31
CA GLY A 339 10.50 11.74 29.45
C GLY A 339 11.32 10.65 28.75
N LEU A 340 10.72 9.89 27.84
CA LEU A 340 11.36 8.78 27.14
C LEU A 340 11.74 9.15 25.70
N ASP A 341 13.00 8.91 25.32
CA ASP A 341 13.52 9.13 23.96
C ASP A 341 14.06 7.81 23.39
N LEU A 342 13.22 7.11 22.63
CA LEU A 342 13.56 5.83 22.02
C LEU A 342 14.47 5.94 20.80
N THR A 343 14.84 7.16 20.37
CA THR A 343 15.86 7.35 19.33
C THR A 343 17.28 7.17 19.87
N LYS A 344 17.45 7.08 21.20
CA LYS A 344 18.73 6.85 21.88
C LYS A 344 18.75 5.50 22.61
N TYR A 345 19.73 4.68 22.26
CA TYR A 345 19.94 3.35 22.88
C TYR A 345 19.98 3.39 24.40
N ALA A 346 20.75 4.32 24.99
CA ALA A 346 20.88 4.42 26.44
C ALA A 346 19.54 4.67 27.15
N SER A 347 18.67 5.50 26.56
CA SER A 347 17.34 5.79 27.10
C SER A 347 16.43 4.57 26.95
N ALA A 348 16.40 3.95 25.77
CA ALA A 348 15.63 2.73 25.53
C ALA A 348 16.04 1.58 26.47
N LYS A 349 17.34 1.35 26.63
CA LYS A 349 17.89 0.32 27.52
C LYS A 349 17.50 0.54 28.98
N THR A 350 17.63 1.78 29.47
CA THR A 350 17.25 2.13 30.84
C THR A 350 15.74 1.91 31.08
N ALA A 351 14.91 2.12 30.05
CA ALA A 351 13.46 1.98 30.13
C ALA A 351 12.94 0.59 29.71
N ALA A 352 13.81 -0.37 29.38
CA ALA A 352 13.45 -1.65 28.76
C ALA A 352 12.30 -2.39 29.48
N ALA A 353 12.40 -2.56 30.81
CA ALA A 353 11.37 -3.21 31.62
C ALA A 353 10.03 -2.44 31.61
N ASN A 354 10.08 -1.11 31.62
CA ASN A 354 8.88 -0.27 31.57
C ASN A 354 8.22 -0.32 30.18
N ILE A 355 9.01 -0.31 29.10
CA ILE A 355 8.51 -0.47 27.73
C ILE A 355 7.76 -1.80 27.61
N GLN A 356 8.37 -2.89 28.10
CA GLN A 356 7.77 -4.22 28.10
C GLN A 356 6.44 -4.27 28.87
N ALA A 357 6.39 -3.68 30.07
CA ALA A 357 5.16 -3.64 30.87
C ALA A 357 4.05 -2.82 30.19
N ARG A 358 4.41 -1.69 29.56
CA ARG A 358 3.45 -0.78 28.92
C ARG A 358 2.86 -1.33 27.62
N MET A 359 3.66 -1.98 26.78
CA MET A 359 3.17 -2.56 25.52
C MET A 359 2.26 -3.79 25.73
N ASN A 360 2.31 -4.40 26.93
CA ASN A 360 1.49 -5.56 27.31
C ASN A 360 0.26 -5.19 28.16
N ASN A 361 0.02 -3.90 28.45
CA ASN A 361 -1.10 -3.47 29.26
C ASN A 361 -2.34 -3.15 28.40
N SER A 362 -3.32 -4.05 28.36
CA SER A 362 -4.57 -3.87 27.60
C SER A 362 -5.49 -2.78 28.15
N ASN A 363 -5.43 -2.48 29.45
CA ASN A 363 -6.24 -1.43 30.09
C ASN A 363 -5.72 -0.02 29.81
N ASN A 364 -4.45 0.10 29.40
CA ASN A 364 -3.82 1.37 29.06
C ASN A 364 -2.80 1.15 27.91
N PRO A 365 -3.31 0.85 26.71
CA PRO A 365 -2.50 0.36 25.61
C PRO A 365 -1.47 1.40 25.17
N MET A 366 -0.27 0.90 24.84
CA MET A 366 0.75 1.66 24.14
C MET A 366 1.08 0.92 22.83
N PRO A 367 0.85 1.54 21.66
CA PRO A 367 0.37 2.91 21.44
C PRO A 367 -1.09 3.16 21.90
N THR A 368 -1.47 4.41 22.12
CA THR A 368 -2.82 4.77 22.62
C THR A 368 -3.96 4.38 21.65
N SER A 369 -3.64 4.10 20.39
CA SER A 369 -4.59 3.62 19.37
C SER A 369 -4.94 2.15 19.50
N GLY A 370 -4.22 1.37 20.33
CA GLY A 370 -4.43 -0.06 20.48
C GLY A 370 -3.13 -0.80 20.78
N ILE A 371 -3.25 -2.00 21.35
CA ILE A 371 -2.10 -2.83 21.69
C ILE A 371 -1.38 -3.33 20.44
N LEU A 372 -0.05 -3.44 20.51
CA LEU A 372 0.78 -3.99 19.42
C LEU A 372 0.40 -5.44 19.11
N SER A 373 0.69 -5.87 17.87
CA SER A 373 0.52 -7.28 17.51
C SER A 373 1.44 -8.18 18.33
N GLU A 374 1.06 -9.44 18.49
CA GLU A 374 1.84 -10.41 19.28
C GLU A 374 3.30 -10.52 18.80
N ALA A 375 3.51 -10.66 17.49
CA ALA A 375 4.85 -10.72 16.90
C ALA A 375 5.72 -9.48 17.22
N GLN A 376 5.12 -8.28 17.23
CA GLN A 376 5.83 -7.04 17.58
C GLN A 376 6.22 -7.02 19.06
N ARG A 377 5.32 -7.45 19.95
CA ARG A 377 5.61 -7.56 21.39
C ARG A 377 6.70 -8.58 21.65
N THR A 378 6.64 -9.75 21.01
CA THR A 378 7.65 -10.80 21.11
C THR A 378 9.05 -10.32 20.71
N MET A 379 9.19 -9.51 19.66
CA MET A 379 10.51 -8.94 19.30
C MET A 379 11.08 -8.08 20.43
N VAL A 380 10.26 -7.25 21.06
CA VAL A 380 10.70 -6.42 22.18
C VAL A 380 10.96 -7.27 23.43
N ASP A 381 10.14 -8.29 23.70
CA ASP A 381 10.33 -9.23 24.81
C ASP A 381 11.67 -9.97 24.72
N VAL A 382 12.03 -10.47 23.52
CA VAL A 382 13.34 -11.09 23.27
C VAL A 382 14.48 -10.11 23.50
N TRP A 383 14.37 -8.89 22.97
CA TRP A 383 15.40 -7.87 23.17
C TRP A 383 15.62 -7.57 24.66
N VAL A 384 14.54 -7.42 25.43
CA VAL A 384 14.61 -7.21 26.89
C VAL A 384 15.22 -8.43 27.59
N ALA A 385 14.78 -9.65 27.25
CA ALA A 385 15.28 -10.90 27.82
C ALA A 385 16.79 -11.12 27.56
N ASN A 386 17.29 -10.66 26.41
CA ASN A 386 18.71 -10.73 26.04
C ASN A 386 19.56 -9.61 26.68
N GLY A 387 19.02 -8.86 27.65
CA GLY A 387 19.74 -7.77 28.32
C GLY A 387 19.80 -6.47 27.52
N ALA A 388 18.84 -6.28 26.60
CA ALA A 388 18.72 -5.11 25.74
C ALA A 388 20.02 -4.79 24.98
N PRO A 389 20.52 -5.69 24.11
CA PRO A 389 21.73 -5.45 23.32
C PRO A 389 21.53 -4.33 22.30
N GLN A 390 22.61 -3.64 21.93
CA GLN A 390 22.58 -2.50 21.00
C GLN A 390 22.41 -2.93 19.55
#